data_AF-A0A933NNP9-F1
#
_entry.id   AF-A0A933NNP9-F1
#
_cell.length_a   1.000
_cell.length_b   1.000
_cell.length_c   1.000
_cell.angle_alpha   90.00
_cell.angle_beta   90.00
_cell.angle_gamma   90.00
#
_symmetry.space_group_name_H-M   'P 1'
#
loop_
_entity.id
_entity.type
_entity.pdbx_description
1 polymer ?
#
loop_
_entity_poly.entity_id
_entity_poly.type
_entity_poly.pdbx_seq_one_letter_code
_entity_poly.pdbx_strand_id
1 'polypeptide(L)'
;MSGRLAGKTLSLGAPLFPRLEAPVKVEATPKPAAKPLAPKPAARPQAAPAESLGYDDFMRADLRVARIVTAARVPNADKLLQLSVSLGEAGERQVVAGIAQSYAPEELVGKQVVLVANLAPAKIRGIESHGMILAATDADGKHHVVTPDGSTPDGGRVK
;
A
#
# COMPACT_ATOMS: atom_id res chain seq x y z
N MET A 1 -40.46 43.88 65.31
CA MET A 1 -40.73 44.36 63.94
C MET A 1 -41.19 43.17 63.11
N SER A 2 -42.50 42.89 63.04
CA SER A 2 -43.41 43.16 61.89
C SER A 2 -42.83 42.71 60.55
N GLY A 3 -43.43 41.85 59.72
CA GLY A 3 -44.74 41.20 59.68
C GLY A 3 -44.80 40.29 58.43
N ARG A 4 -45.69 39.28 58.42
CA ARG A 4 -45.89 38.28 57.35
C ARG A 4 -46.43 38.88 56.04
N LEU A 5 -46.24 38.19 54.90
CA LEU A 5 -47.19 37.83 53.81
C LEU A 5 -46.39 37.24 52.62
N ALA A 6 -46.56 35.96 52.26
CA ALA A 6 -47.56 35.38 51.34
C ALA A 6 -47.34 35.70 49.84
N GLY A 7 -46.92 34.68 49.07
CA GLY A 7 -47.55 34.30 47.80
C GLY A 7 -47.28 35.10 46.51
N LYS A 8 -47.05 34.31 45.45
CA LYS A 8 -47.34 34.52 44.01
C LYS A 8 -46.23 35.10 43.10
N THR A 9 -45.88 34.24 42.15
CA THR A 9 -45.15 34.43 40.89
C THR A 9 -45.72 35.55 40.02
N LEU A 10 -44.86 36.38 39.44
CA LEU A 10 -45.21 37.40 38.45
C LEU A 10 -44.73 36.99 37.05
N SER A 11 -45.66 36.90 36.12
CA SER A 11 -45.45 36.70 34.69
C SER A 11 -45.22 38.04 33.97
N LEU A 12 -44.18 38.12 33.14
CA LEU A 12 -43.92 39.27 32.26
C LEU A 12 -44.83 39.19 31.01
N GLY A 13 -45.60 40.26 30.77
CA GLY A 13 -46.56 40.38 29.67
C GLY A 13 -45.93 40.63 28.29
N ALA A 14 -46.77 40.53 27.26
CA ALA A 14 -46.42 40.54 25.84
C ALA A 14 -45.78 41.87 25.35
N PRO A 15 -44.88 41.82 24.34
CA PRO A 15 -44.20 42.99 23.79
C PRO A 15 -45.14 43.91 22.98
N LEU A 16 -44.91 45.22 23.12
CA LEU A 16 -45.85 46.32 22.84
C LEU A 16 -45.55 47.17 21.58
N PHE A 17 -44.88 46.67 20.52
CA PHE A 17 -44.80 47.42 19.25
C PHE A 17 -44.80 46.54 17.97
N PRO A 18 -45.66 46.84 16.98
CA PRO A 18 -45.76 46.12 15.70
C PRO A 18 -45.09 46.86 14.52
N ARG A 19 -44.56 46.16 13.51
CA ARG A 19 -44.22 46.77 12.20
C ARG A 19 -44.19 45.77 11.00
N LEU A 20 -45.27 45.85 10.20
CA LEU A 20 -45.51 45.75 8.73
C LEU A 20 -44.60 44.91 7.78
N GLU A 21 -45.26 44.23 6.82
CA GLU A 21 -44.76 43.20 5.87
C GLU A 21 -44.35 43.69 4.45
N ALA A 22 -43.38 42.97 3.84
CA ALA A 22 -43.13 42.65 2.40
C ALA A 22 -42.66 43.76 1.40
N PRO A 23 -42.12 43.42 0.19
CA PRO A 23 -41.20 42.34 -0.26
C PRO A 23 -40.01 42.88 -1.12
N VAL A 24 -38.86 42.19 -1.20
CA VAL A 24 -37.84 42.44 -2.26
C VAL A 24 -37.22 41.13 -2.75
N LYS A 25 -37.21 40.95 -4.08
CA LYS A 25 -36.60 39.84 -4.82
C LYS A 25 -35.27 40.30 -5.44
N VAL A 26 -34.41 39.31 -5.71
CA VAL A 26 -33.29 39.20 -6.67
C VAL A 26 -31.84 39.56 -6.24
N GLU A 27 -30.99 38.51 -6.33
CA GLU A 27 -29.60 38.44 -6.88
C GLU A 27 -28.31 38.65 -6.03
N ALA A 28 -27.42 37.65 -6.20
CA ALA A 28 -25.94 37.66 -6.26
C ALA A 28 -25.04 37.63 -4.99
N THR A 29 -24.52 36.40 -4.71
CA THR A 29 -23.12 35.96 -4.39
C THR A 29 -22.28 36.63 -3.27
N PRO A 30 -21.15 36.03 -2.80
CA PRO A 30 -20.83 34.63 -2.47
C PRO A 30 -20.32 34.46 -1.01
N LYS A 31 -20.45 33.27 -0.39
CA LYS A 31 -19.87 32.96 0.94
C LYS A 31 -18.63 32.04 0.83
N PRO A 32 -17.64 32.16 1.73
CA PRO A 32 -16.23 31.89 1.45
C PRO A 32 -15.79 30.43 1.61
N ALA A 33 -14.71 30.12 0.88
CA ALA A 33 -13.98 28.87 0.74
C ALA A 33 -13.86 28.01 2.02
N ALA A 34 -14.36 26.77 1.91
CA ALA A 34 -14.01 25.67 2.79
C ALA A 34 -12.61 25.15 2.43
N LYS A 35 -11.71 25.11 3.42
CA LYS A 35 -10.36 24.54 3.30
C LYS A 35 -10.44 23.05 2.91
N PRO A 36 -9.64 22.56 1.96
CA PRO A 36 -9.54 21.14 1.67
C PRO A 36 -9.00 20.38 2.89
N LEU A 37 -9.76 19.39 3.35
CA LEU A 37 -9.30 18.41 4.32
C LEU A 37 -8.19 17.58 3.66
N ALA A 38 -6.99 17.66 4.21
CA ALA A 38 -5.87 16.82 3.83
C ALA A 38 -6.24 15.34 3.96
N PRO A 39 -5.81 14.47 3.04
CA PRO A 39 -6.07 13.04 3.12
C PRO A 39 -5.37 12.47 4.36
N LYS A 40 -6.17 11.84 5.22
CA LYS A 40 -5.72 11.09 6.39
C LYS A 40 -4.84 9.92 5.90
N PRO A 41 -3.61 9.74 6.41
CA PRO A 41 -2.79 8.59 6.03
C PRO A 41 -3.55 7.30 6.31
N ALA A 42 -3.71 6.46 5.28
CA ALA A 42 -4.26 5.12 5.45
C ALA A 42 -3.35 4.36 6.42
N ALA A 43 -3.87 4.08 7.62
CA ALA A 43 -3.21 3.24 8.59
C ALA A 43 -2.97 1.87 7.96
N ARG A 44 -1.70 1.51 7.79
CA ARG A 44 -1.33 0.12 7.47
C ARG A 44 -1.86 -0.76 8.60
N PRO A 45 -2.54 -1.87 8.32
CA PRO A 45 -2.83 -2.86 9.34
C PRO A 45 -1.50 -3.26 9.98
N GLN A 46 -1.32 -2.98 11.27
CA GLN A 46 -0.30 -3.66 12.06
C GLN A 46 -0.66 -5.13 11.99
N ALA A 47 0.14 -5.90 11.25
CA ALA A 47 -0.02 -7.34 11.18
C ALA A 47 0.08 -7.87 12.62
N ALA A 48 -0.92 -8.65 13.04
CA ALA A 48 -0.79 -9.45 14.24
C ALA A 48 0.51 -10.28 14.14
N PRO A 49 1.20 -10.55 15.26
CA PRO A 49 2.41 -11.36 15.23
C PRO A 49 2.10 -12.68 14.50
N ALA A 50 2.87 -12.96 13.45
CA ALA A 50 2.73 -14.18 12.69
C ALA A 50 2.91 -15.38 13.62
N GLU A 51 2.16 -16.46 13.36
CA GLU A 51 2.35 -17.71 14.09
C GLU A 51 3.78 -18.22 13.88
N SER A 52 4.34 -18.86 14.91
CA SER A 52 5.67 -19.45 14.82
C SER A 52 5.70 -20.58 13.80
N LEU A 53 6.56 -20.47 12.79
CA LEU A 53 6.81 -21.53 11.80
C LEU A 53 7.86 -22.52 12.33
N GLY A 54 7.67 -23.82 12.06
CA GLY A 54 8.68 -24.83 12.34
C GLY A 54 9.91 -24.70 11.41
N TYR A 55 11.09 -25.09 11.90
CA TYR A 55 12.32 -25.05 11.08
C TYR A 55 12.21 -25.91 9.82
N ASP A 56 11.60 -27.09 9.91
CA ASP A 56 11.42 -28.00 8.77
C ASP A 56 10.54 -27.40 7.68
N ASP A 57 9.52 -26.61 8.07
CA ASP A 57 8.65 -25.94 7.10
C ASP A 57 9.41 -24.84 6.35
N PHE A 58 10.30 -24.11 7.03
CA PHE A 58 11.19 -23.15 6.36
C PHE A 58 12.16 -23.86 5.41
N MET A 59 12.77 -24.97 5.85
CA MET A 59 13.73 -25.74 5.05
C MET A 59 13.12 -26.38 3.79
N ARG A 60 11.79 -26.53 3.74
CA ARG A 60 11.07 -26.95 2.52
C ARG A 60 11.08 -25.88 1.44
N ALA A 61 11.25 -24.60 1.75
CA ALA A 61 11.40 -23.56 0.73
C ALA A 61 12.80 -23.64 0.09
N ASP A 62 12.86 -23.75 -1.23
CA ASP A 62 14.12 -23.68 -1.99
C ASP A 62 14.40 -22.21 -2.33
N LEU A 63 15.05 -21.51 -1.39
CA LEU A 63 15.49 -20.13 -1.58
C LEU A 63 16.87 -20.12 -2.25
N ARG A 64 17.02 -19.38 -3.34
CA ARG A 64 18.28 -19.26 -4.09
C ARG A 64 18.59 -17.84 -4.48
N VAL A 65 19.88 -17.52 -4.59
CA VAL A 65 20.35 -16.31 -5.25
C VAL A 65 20.24 -16.51 -6.76
N ALA A 66 19.58 -15.59 -7.45
CA ALA A 66 19.42 -15.61 -8.89
C ALA A 66 19.89 -14.28 -9.49
N ARG A 67 20.49 -14.32 -10.68
CA ARG A 67 20.89 -13.13 -11.41
C ARG A 67 19.86 -12.80 -12.47
N ILE A 68 19.40 -11.55 -12.52
CA ILE A 68 18.46 -11.12 -13.55
C ILE A 68 19.22 -10.97 -14.88
N VAL A 69 18.86 -11.77 -15.88
CA VAL A 69 19.46 -11.78 -17.22
C VAL A 69 18.71 -10.81 -18.13
N THR A 70 17.39 -10.84 -18.08
CA THR A 70 16.53 -9.93 -18.86
C THR A 70 15.37 -9.44 -18.02
N ALA A 71 14.88 -8.24 -18.35
CA ALA A 71 13.72 -7.64 -17.72
C ALA A 71 12.88 -6.91 -18.76
N ALA A 72 11.57 -7.09 -18.73
CA ALA A 72 10.62 -6.43 -19.63
C ALA A 72 9.33 -6.07 -18.90
N ARG A 73 8.67 -4.99 -19.33
CA ARG A 73 7.33 -4.63 -18.87
C ARG A 73 6.31 -5.61 -19.45
N VAL A 74 5.37 -6.06 -18.63
CA VAL A 74 4.26 -6.88 -19.13
C VAL A 74 3.23 -5.97 -19.81
N PRO A 75 2.85 -6.23 -21.08
CA PRO A 75 1.83 -5.45 -21.77
C PRO A 75 0.51 -5.44 -20.99
N ASN A 76 -0.14 -4.27 -20.91
CA ASN A 76 -1.41 -4.08 -20.18
C ASN A 76 -1.33 -4.37 -18.67
N ALA A 77 -0.14 -4.30 -18.06
CA ALA A 77 0.04 -4.44 -16.62
C ALA A 77 1.09 -3.47 -16.07
N ASP A 78 0.62 -2.36 -15.48
CA ASP A 78 1.49 -1.25 -15.02
C ASP A 78 2.42 -1.63 -13.86
N LYS A 79 2.08 -2.69 -13.13
CA LYS A 79 2.78 -3.14 -11.91
C LYS A 79 3.70 -4.34 -12.14
N LEU A 80 3.65 -4.99 -13.29
CA LEU A 80 4.32 -6.27 -13.52
C LEU A 80 5.54 -6.14 -14.44
N LEU A 81 6.63 -6.78 -14.04
CA LEU A 81 7.79 -7.06 -14.87
C LEU A 81 7.89 -8.56 -15.12
N GLN A 82 8.16 -8.94 -16.36
CA GLN A 82 8.60 -10.28 -16.73
C GLN A 82 10.12 -10.28 -16.74
N LEU A 83 10.71 -11.22 -16.01
CA LEU A 83 12.15 -11.31 -15.80
C LEU A 83 12.62 -12.72 -16.18
N SER A 84 13.75 -12.83 -16.87
CA SER A 84 14.52 -14.08 -16.92
C SER A 84 15.61 -14.01 -15.85
N VAL A 85 15.67 -15.02 -14.99
CA VAL A 85 16.66 -15.12 -13.92
C VAL A 85 17.51 -16.38 -14.10
N SER A 86 18.83 -16.23 -13.99
CA SER A 86 19.80 -17.33 -14.03
C SER A 86 20.08 -17.84 -12.62
N LEU A 87 20.06 -19.16 -12.47
CA LEU A 87 20.47 -19.90 -11.29
C LEU A 87 21.81 -20.61 -11.52
N GLY A 88 22.66 -20.06 -12.41
CA GLY A 88 23.93 -20.67 -12.79
C GLY A 88 23.71 -21.99 -13.52
N GLU A 89 24.35 -23.06 -13.02
CA GLU A 89 24.26 -24.41 -13.61
C GLU A 89 22.84 -25.01 -13.57
N ALA A 90 21.97 -24.52 -12.68
CA ALA A 90 20.59 -24.96 -12.60
C ALA A 90 19.70 -24.36 -13.72
N GLY A 91 20.26 -23.52 -14.59
CA GLY A 91 19.60 -22.94 -15.75
C GLY A 91 18.87 -21.63 -15.48
N GLU A 92 18.13 -21.17 -16.49
CA GLU A 92 17.33 -19.95 -16.42
C GLU A 92 15.86 -20.24 -16.15
N ARG A 93 15.18 -19.27 -15.53
CA ARG A 93 13.76 -19.35 -15.23
C ARG A 93 13.07 -18.04 -15.52
N GLN A 94 11.85 -18.14 -16.01
CA GLN A 94 10.96 -17.00 -16.16
C GLN A 94 10.19 -16.74 -14.86
N VAL A 95 10.17 -15.48 -14.43
CA VAL A 95 9.40 -15.04 -13.27
C VAL A 95 8.69 -13.73 -13.56
N VAL A 96 7.51 -13.54 -12.97
CA VAL A 96 6.74 -12.30 -13.06
C VAL A 96 6.71 -11.64 -11.69
N ALA A 97 7.22 -10.41 -11.60
CA ALA A 97 7.35 -9.69 -10.33
C ALA A 97 6.54 -8.38 -10.34
N GLY A 98 5.86 -8.11 -9.23
CA GLY A 98 5.03 -6.92 -9.01
C GLY A 98 5.80 -5.63 -8.71
N ILE A 99 7.02 -5.47 -9.23
CA ILE A 99 7.96 -4.41 -8.83
C ILE A 99 8.15 -3.30 -9.87
N ALA A 100 7.29 -3.26 -10.90
CA ALA A 100 7.42 -2.32 -12.02
C ALA A 100 7.22 -0.85 -11.62
N GLN A 101 6.61 -0.57 -10.48
CA GLN A 101 6.47 0.79 -9.95
C GLN A 101 7.74 1.28 -9.24
N SER A 102 8.63 0.35 -8.88
CA SER A 102 9.82 0.65 -8.06
C SER A 102 11.12 0.61 -8.85
N TYR A 103 11.15 -0.10 -9.99
CA TYR A 103 12.33 -0.28 -10.82
C TYR A 103 12.00 -0.13 -12.30
N ALA A 104 12.94 0.46 -13.04
CA ALA A 104 12.99 0.32 -14.49
C ALA A 104 13.61 -1.06 -14.85
N PRO A 105 13.21 -1.69 -15.97
CA PRO A 105 13.78 -2.98 -16.38
C PRO A 105 15.31 -2.98 -16.47
N GLU A 106 15.88 -1.90 -16.97
CA GLU A 106 17.32 -1.73 -17.21
C GLU A 106 18.12 -1.70 -15.91
N GLU A 107 17.51 -1.22 -14.82
CA GLU A 107 18.14 -1.20 -13.50
C GLU A 107 18.25 -2.60 -12.91
N LEU A 108 17.40 -3.54 -13.32
CA LEU A 108 17.36 -4.89 -12.76
C LEU A 108 18.35 -5.83 -13.43
N VAL A 109 18.64 -5.63 -14.71
CA VAL A 109 19.55 -6.50 -15.46
C VAL A 109 20.94 -6.53 -14.80
N GLY A 110 21.46 -7.74 -14.55
CA GLY A 110 22.73 -7.98 -13.88
C GLY A 110 22.67 -7.97 -12.35
N LYS A 111 21.56 -7.54 -11.73
CA LYS A 111 21.42 -7.60 -10.26
C LYS A 111 21.19 -9.03 -9.77
N GLN A 112 21.73 -9.33 -8.60
CA GLN A 112 21.45 -10.56 -7.86
C GLN A 112 20.29 -10.34 -6.90
N VAL A 113 19.34 -11.27 -6.87
CA VAL A 113 18.13 -11.22 -6.04
C VAL A 113 17.86 -12.58 -5.41
N VAL A 114 17.06 -12.61 -4.34
CA VAL A 114 16.60 -13.87 -3.73
C VAL A 114 15.30 -14.34 -4.41
N LEU A 115 15.31 -15.59 -4.86
CA LEU A 115 14.22 -16.27 -5.55
C LEU A 115 13.74 -17.48 -4.73
N VAL A 116 12.42 -17.66 -4.62
CA VAL A 116 11.82 -18.94 -4.23
C VAL A 116 11.70 -19.82 -5.47
N ALA A 117 12.51 -20.87 -5.56
CA ALA A 117 12.70 -21.68 -6.76
C ALA A 117 11.80 -22.93 -6.83
N ASN A 118 11.11 -23.32 -5.77
CA ASN A 118 10.28 -24.53 -5.74
C ASN A 118 8.78 -24.26 -5.59
N LEU A 119 8.33 -23.05 -5.92
CA LEU A 119 6.89 -22.76 -6.03
C LEU A 119 6.30 -23.43 -7.27
N ALA A 120 5.06 -23.90 -7.14
CA ALA A 120 4.29 -24.35 -8.29
C ALA A 120 4.15 -23.20 -9.31
N PRO A 121 4.20 -23.48 -10.63
CA PRO A 121 4.02 -22.44 -11.64
C PRO A 121 2.70 -21.69 -11.45
N ALA A 122 2.75 -20.37 -11.51
CA ALA A 122 1.58 -19.51 -11.42
C ALA A 122 1.36 -18.77 -12.74
N LYS A 123 0.13 -18.75 -13.25
CA LYS A 123 -0.24 -17.94 -14.43
C LYS A 123 -0.65 -16.54 -13.98
N ILE A 124 0.12 -15.54 -14.37
CA ILE A 124 -0.13 -14.13 -14.06
C ILE A 124 -0.31 -13.40 -15.39
N ARG A 125 -1.53 -12.89 -15.66
CA ARG A 125 -1.86 -12.19 -16.91
C ARG A 125 -1.49 -12.99 -18.18
N GLY A 126 -1.63 -14.32 -18.13
CA GLY A 126 -1.31 -15.22 -19.25
C GLY A 126 0.17 -15.63 -19.35
N ILE A 127 1.04 -15.10 -18.49
CA ILE A 127 2.47 -15.42 -18.43
C ILE A 127 2.70 -16.41 -17.29
N GLU A 128 3.41 -17.51 -17.56
CA GLU A 128 3.81 -18.47 -16.52
C GLU A 128 5.02 -17.94 -15.74
N SER A 129 4.89 -17.94 -14.41
CA SER A 129 5.94 -17.56 -13.45
C SER A 129 6.39 -18.81 -12.68
N HIS A 130 7.68 -19.14 -12.76
CA HIS A 130 8.31 -20.32 -12.14
C HIS A 130 9.09 -19.98 -10.87
N GLY A 131 8.52 -19.08 -10.07
CA GLY A 131 9.09 -18.65 -8.81
C GLY A 131 8.59 -17.27 -8.37
N MET A 132 9.19 -16.79 -7.29
CA MET A 132 8.87 -15.50 -6.70
C MET A 132 10.16 -14.80 -6.25
N ILE A 133 10.35 -13.57 -6.70
CA ILE A 133 11.42 -12.70 -6.20
C ILE A 133 10.98 -12.09 -4.87
N LEU A 134 11.85 -12.13 -3.88
CA LEU A 134 11.59 -11.53 -2.59
C LEU A 134 11.91 -10.03 -2.62
N ALA A 135 10.98 -9.24 -2.10
CA ALA A 135 11.13 -7.79 -1.95
C ALA A 135 10.49 -7.30 -0.65
N ALA A 136 11.14 -6.35 0.01
CA ALA A 136 10.57 -5.60 1.12
C ALA A 136 9.75 -4.42 0.58
N THR A 137 8.74 -3.96 1.31
CA THR A 137 7.95 -2.77 0.94
C THR A 137 8.11 -1.71 2.01
N ASP A 138 8.50 -0.49 1.63
CA ASP A 138 8.73 0.61 2.57
C ASP A 138 7.45 1.40 2.92
N ALA A 139 7.62 2.47 3.71
CA ALA A 139 6.56 3.37 4.16
C ALA A 139 5.83 4.14 3.03
N ASP A 140 6.44 4.22 1.85
CA ASP A 140 5.89 4.91 0.68
C ASP A 140 5.29 3.92 -0.34
N GLY A 141 5.39 2.62 -0.07
CA GLY A 141 4.89 1.56 -0.95
C GLY A 141 5.85 1.17 -2.05
N LYS A 142 7.11 1.64 -1.99
CA LYS A 142 8.16 1.22 -2.92
C LYS A 142 8.72 -0.13 -2.49
N HIS A 143 8.91 -1.00 -3.48
CA HIS A 143 9.50 -2.31 -3.32
C HIS A 143 11.02 -2.24 -3.42
N HIS A 144 11.69 -2.93 -2.50
CA HIS A 144 13.14 -3.08 -2.43
C HIS A 144 13.47 -4.55 -2.58
N VAL A 145 14.08 -4.95 -3.70
CA VAL A 145 14.47 -6.34 -3.93
C VAL A 145 15.48 -6.79 -2.87
N VAL A 146 15.30 -7.99 -2.34
CA VAL A 146 16.24 -8.57 -1.37
C VAL A 146 17.44 -9.11 -2.13
N THR A 147 18.62 -8.64 -1.75
CA THR A 147 19.90 -9.02 -2.37
C THR A 147 20.85 -9.57 -1.29
N PRO A 148 21.72 -10.53 -1.62
CA PRO A 148 22.80 -10.91 -0.72
C PRO A 148 23.76 -9.73 -0.52
N ASP A 149 24.45 -9.70 0.62
CA ASP A 149 25.59 -8.81 0.80
C ASP A 149 26.80 -9.39 0.03
N GLY A 150 27.42 -8.57 -0.80
CA GLY A 150 28.51 -8.99 -1.69
C GLY A 150 28.10 -9.92 -2.84
N SER A 151 29.10 -10.44 -3.56
CA SER A 151 28.91 -11.34 -4.69
C SER A 151 28.75 -12.78 -4.21
N THR A 152 27.69 -13.45 -4.65
CA THR A 152 27.41 -14.86 -4.35
C THR A 152 27.35 -15.65 -5.66
N PRO A 153 27.68 -16.96 -5.69
CA PRO A 153 27.42 -17.78 -6.88
C PRO A 153 25.94 -17.76 -7.27
N ASP A 154 25.66 -17.61 -8.57
CA ASP A 154 24.30 -17.75 -9.09
C ASP A 154 23.80 -19.18 -8.81
N GLY A 155 22.58 -19.32 -8.30
CA GLY A 155 22.02 -20.57 -7.83
C GLY A 155 22.38 -20.96 -6.39
N GLY A 156 23.19 -20.14 -5.68
CA GLY A 156 23.56 -20.37 -4.29
C GLY A 156 22.34 -20.45 -3.37
N ARG A 157 22.30 -21.45 -2.48
CA ARG A 157 21.18 -21.68 -1.55
C ARG A 157 21.19 -20.68 -0.40
N VAL A 158 20.03 -20.10 -0.11
CA VAL A 158 19.76 -19.25 1.06
C VAL A 158 19.09 -20.11 2.14
N LYS A 159 19.51 -19.97 3.39
CA LYS A 159 19.07 -20.78 4.54
C LYS A 159 19.15 -19.98 5.83
#